data_AF-A0A0D3HYH7-F1
#
_entry.id   AF-A0A0D3HYH7-F1
#
_cell.length_a   1.000
_cell.length_b   1.000
_cell.length_c   1.000
_cell.angle_alpha   90.00
_cell.angle_beta   90.00
_cell.angle_gamma   90.00
#
_symmetry.space_group_name_H-M   'P 1'
#
loop_
_entity.id
_entity.type
_entity.pdbx_description
1 polymer ?
#
loop_
_entity_poly.entity_id
_entity_poly.type
_entity_poly.pdbx_seq_one_letter_code
_entity_poly.pdbx_strand_id
1 'polypeptide(L)'
;MTADNALALLQLAVLLLLPIVLRRKWLKCAAGRVSEDLSRTPTGGRQSSRAGSTLEQELGSTLKQELLANKAALATLRAAFLEAGGVEDAHTDIYLLRWLTDGANPAAAAESLAVATRWRAKMGAFEVRSRALAGVPLMNVRNGVDRLLGAMSILPAHRSTRDGAPLNIVVHDDFDPSRVTAALTPEEFLLTMVAMLEYNLAIVDARSAATGRLIRMSFVMDFEGLSYRMISMRFLTGHVKQTLGLDSYYPGLFGAIVCVNAPGIFSMGYKIVKPWLSEDIRDRICVNASGASTAAALDKLASPESLPAAFGGSCVKCPQDVGDAVGWSLTSQQSREMLHARSKLRGYVASCPQQRVSAVAEVPTPTESKVVEQPAISLLAPLKRPWWAACLARPASPPPSPLSA
;
A
#
# COMPACT_ATOMS: atom_id res chain seq x y z
N MET A 1 35.91 30.84 30.59
CA MET A 1 35.73 29.59 29.80
C MET A 1 34.42 28.97 30.27
N THR A 2 33.35 29.19 29.51
CA THR A 2 31.98 28.81 29.89
C THR A 2 31.64 27.39 29.41
N ALA A 3 30.63 26.80 30.07
CA ALA A 3 30.18 25.42 29.94
C ALA A 3 29.64 25.01 28.55
N ASP A 4 29.68 25.90 27.55
CA ASP A 4 29.17 25.65 26.20
C ASP A 4 30.16 24.91 25.29
N ASN A 5 31.45 24.84 25.66
CA ASN A 5 32.45 24.12 24.87
C ASN A 5 32.58 22.63 25.23
N ALA A 6 32.00 22.18 26.36
CA ALA A 6 31.99 20.77 26.76
C ALA A 6 30.89 19.96 26.06
N LEU A 7 29.74 20.58 25.74
CA LEU A 7 28.61 19.93 25.08
C LEU A 7 28.84 19.78 23.56
N ALA A 8 29.53 20.74 22.94
CA ALA A 8 29.92 20.67 21.53
C ALA A 8 30.96 19.56 21.27
N LEU A 9 31.90 19.33 22.20
CA LEU A 9 32.87 18.23 22.12
C LEU A 9 32.23 16.86 22.42
N LEU A 10 31.21 16.78 23.27
CA LEU A 10 30.45 15.53 23.49
C LEU A 10 29.56 15.16 22.29
N GLN A 11 28.99 16.14 21.58
CA GLN A 11 28.19 15.89 20.37
C GLN A 11 29.04 15.49 19.16
N LEU A 12 30.28 15.98 19.06
CA LEU A 12 31.24 15.55 18.04
C LEU A 12 31.83 14.15 18.31
N ALA A 13 32.02 13.76 19.58
CA ALA A 13 32.51 12.42 19.94
C ALA A 13 31.49 11.30 19.65
N VAL A 14 30.18 11.57 19.77
CA VAL A 14 29.12 10.60 19.44
C VAL A 14 28.96 10.42 17.92
N LEU A 15 29.27 11.45 17.12
CA LEU A 15 29.21 11.39 15.66
C LEU A 15 30.43 10.70 15.01
N LEU A 16 31.59 10.70 15.67
CA LEU A 16 32.83 10.10 15.14
C LEU A 16 33.03 8.61 15.50
N LEU A 17 32.25 8.06 16.44
CA LEU A 17 32.29 6.62 16.79
C LEU A 17 31.18 5.76 16.16
N LEU A 18 30.21 6.39 15.46
CA LEU A 18 29.20 5.66 14.68
C LEU A 18 29.72 4.80 13.50
N PRO A 19 30.95 4.95 12.94
CA PRO A 19 31.38 4.12 11.80
C PRO A 19 31.68 2.66 12.15
N ILE A 20 31.90 2.32 13.43
CA ILE A 20 32.37 0.97 13.83
C ILE A 20 31.20 0.03 14.18
N VAL A 21 30.07 0.55 14.66
CA VAL A 21 28.87 -0.27 14.94
C VAL A 21 28.02 -0.48 13.69
N LEU A 22 28.02 0.48 12.75
CA LEU A 22 27.19 0.40 11.53
C LEU A 22 27.79 -0.48 10.42
N ARG A 23 29.11 -0.73 10.41
CA ARG A 23 29.72 -1.71 9.46
C ARG A 23 29.29 -3.16 9.74
N ARG A 24 28.95 -3.52 10.98
CA ARG A 24 28.49 -4.88 11.32
C ARG A 24 27.04 -5.16 10.94
N LYS A 25 26.17 -4.16 10.78
CA LYS A 25 24.79 -4.35 10.25
C LYS A 25 24.74 -4.35 8.73
N TRP A 26 25.63 -3.60 8.06
CA TRP A 26 25.73 -3.60 6.60
C TRP A 26 26.20 -4.96 6.04
N LEU A 27 27.16 -5.62 6.72
CA LEU A 27 27.61 -6.97 6.34
C LEU A 27 26.58 -8.07 6.65
N LYS A 28 25.64 -7.85 7.58
CA LYS A 28 24.54 -8.81 7.85
C LYS A 28 23.41 -8.77 6.82
N CYS A 29 23.35 -7.73 5.97
CA CYS A 29 22.48 -7.71 4.79
C CYS A 29 23.18 -8.31 3.54
N ALA A 30 24.51 -8.42 3.55
CA ALA A 30 25.31 -8.97 2.46
C ALA A 30 25.76 -10.43 2.66
N ALA A 31 25.66 -10.97 3.88
CA ALA A 31 25.90 -12.38 4.20
C ALA A 31 24.70 -12.93 4.98
N GLY A 32 24.05 -13.95 4.43
CA GLY A 32 22.67 -14.34 4.76
C GLY A 32 22.42 -14.93 6.14
N ARG A 33 21.14 -15.19 6.40
CA ARG A 33 20.70 -16.39 7.13
C ARG A 33 20.11 -17.37 6.12
N VAL A 34 21.00 -18.06 5.43
CA VAL A 34 20.82 -19.46 5.05
C VAL A 34 21.92 -20.17 5.83
N SER A 35 21.54 -21.08 6.72
CA SER A 35 22.52 -21.95 7.37
C SER A 35 22.99 -22.96 6.33
N GLU A 36 24.25 -22.85 5.91
CA GLU A 36 24.94 -23.92 5.19
C GLU A 36 25.20 -25.08 6.17
N ASP A 37 24.66 -26.25 5.85
CA ASP A 37 25.36 -27.50 6.17
C ASP A 37 24.97 -28.55 5.11
N LEU A 38 25.63 -28.46 3.94
CA LEU A 38 25.57 -29.47 2.89
C LEU A 38 26.99 -29.78 2.40
N SER A 39 27.76 -30.48 3.23
CA SER A 39 28.79 -31.40 2.73
C SER A 39 29.30 -32.30 3.86
N ARG A 40 28.72 -33.50 3.99
CA ARG A 40 29.39 -34.72 4.48
C ARG A 40 28.45 -35.91 4.31
N THR A 41 28.75 -36.78 3.35
CA THR A 41 28.26 -38.16 3.39
C THR A 41 28.93 -38.90 4.55
N PRO A 42 28.16 -39.61 5.39
CA PRO A 42 28.56 -40.97 5.69
C PRO A 42 27.39 -41.97 5.70
N THR A 43 27.77 -43.17 5.30
CA THR A 43 27.07 -44.45 5.33
C THR A 43 26.49 -44.84 6.70
N GLY A 44 25.27 -45.39 6.70
CA GLY A 44 24.86 -46.52 7.55
C GLY A 44 24.27 -46.25 8.94
N GLY A 45 23.05 -46.75 9.18
CA GLY A 45 22.67 -47.38 10.47
C GLY A 45 21.63 -46.71 11.38
N ARG A 46 20.41 -47.27 11.35
CA ARG A 46 19.40 -47.46 12.43
C ARG A 46 18.81 -46.27 13.25
N GLN A 47 17.47 -46.19 13.11
CA GLN A 47 16.40 -46.04 14.13
C GLN A 47 16.34 -44.81 15.06
N SER A 48 15.30 -43.99 14.89
CA SER A 48 14.15 -43.85 15.84
C SER A 48 13.59 -42.41 15.96
N SER A 49 12.26 -42.34 15.82
CA SER A 49 11.28 -41.39 16.40
C SER A 49 11.24 -39.91 15.96
N ARG A 50 10.20 -39.63 15.16
CA ARG A 50 9.26 -38.49 15.22
C ARG A 50 9.84 -37.09 15.51
N ALA A 51 10.12 -36.36 14.44
CA ALA A 51 10.06 -34.89 14.40
C ALA A 51 9.61 -34.46 12.99
N GLY A 52 8.31 -34.55 12.73
CA GLY A 52 7.68 -34.00 11.54
C GLY A 52 6.59 -33.04 12.00
N SER A 53 6.95 -31.81 12.35
CA SER A 53 5.95 -30.79 12.74
C SER A 53 6.47 -29.35 12.72
N THR A 54 7.34 -28.95 11.79
CA THR A 54 7.88 -27.57 11.85
C THR A 54 8.03 -26.83 10.52
N LEU A 55 7.51 -27.37 9.42
CA LEU A 55 7.43 -26.65 8.14
C LEU A 55 5.98 -26.45 7.64
N GLU A 56 5.04 -27.26 8.10
CA GLU A 56 3.60 -27.07 7.84
C GLU A 56 2.93 -26.08 8.82
N GLN A 57 3.61 -25.72 9.92
CA GLN A 57 3.10 -24.74 10.90
C GLN A 57 3.32 -23.27 10.51
N GLU A 58 4.11 -22.98 9.46
CA GLU A 58 4.39 -21.60 9.02
C GLU A 58 3.58 -21.16 7.78
N LEU A 59 2.75 -22.04 7.20
CA LEU A 59 1.84 -21.70 6.10
C LEU A 59 0.41 -21.44 6.61
N GLY A 60 0.20 -20.23 7.12
CA GLY A 60 -1.08 -19.51 7.09
C GLY A 60 -2.26 -20.15 7.83
N SER A 61 -2.57 -19.59 9.01
CA SER A 61 -3.97 -19.47 9.39
C SER A 61 -4.72 -18.79 8.23
N THR A 62 -5.71 -19.48 7.67
CA THR A 62 -6.61 -18.86 6.68
C THR A 62 -7.20 -17.60 7.29
N LEU A 63 -7.45 -16.54 6.50
CA LEU A 63 -8.10 -15.31 6.98
C LEU A 63 -9.38 -15.62 7.78
N LYS A 64 -10.08 -16.70 7.42
CA LYS A 64 -11.21 -17.24 8.17
C LYS A 64 -10.85 -17.59 9.62
N GLN A 65 -9.76 -18.34 9.82
CA GLN A 65 -9.29 -18.73 11.16
C GLN A 65 -8.87 -17.51 11.96
N GLU A 66 -8.19 -16.53 11.35
CA GLU A 66 -7.84 -15.28 12.03
C GLU A 66 -9.07 -14.49 12.49
N LEU A 67 -10.08 -14.34 11.62
CA LEU A 67 -11.33 -13.67 11.97
C LEU A 67 -12.08 -14.41 13.09
N LEU A 68 -12.08 -15.75 13.07
CA LEU A 68 -12.72 -16.57 14.10
C LEU A 68 -11.97 -16.49 15.44
N ALA A 69 -10.64 -16.60 15.40
CA ALA A 69 -9.78 -16.52 16.59
C ALA A 69 -9.91 -15.15 17.27
N ASN A 70 -10.10 -14.08 16.49
CA ASN A 70 -10.20 -12.72 17.00
C ASN A 70 -11.65 -12.23 17.17
N LYS A 71 -12.67 -13.09 17.08
CA LYS A 71 -14.09 -12.68 17.09
C LYS A 71 -14.47 -11.74 18.25
N ALA A 72 -14.02 -12.02 19.47
CA ALA A 72 -14.31 -11.18 20.64
C ALA A 72 -13.59 -9.82 20.56
N ALA A 73 -12.32 -9.80 20.17
CA ALA A 73 -11.55 -8.57 19.97
C ALA A 73 -12.16 -7.71 18.86
N LEU A 74 -12.55 -8.32 17.74
CA LEU A 74 -13.22 -7.64 16.63
C LEU A 74 -14.54 -6.99 17.05
N ALA A 75 -15.30 -7.60 17.97
CA ALA A 75 -16.51 -6.98 18.51
C ALA A 75 -16.19 -5.70 19.31
N THR A 76 -15.15 -5.72 20.15
CA THR A 76 -14.67 -4.54 20.88
C THR A 76 -14.21 -3.43 19.93
N LEU A 77 -13.38 -3.79 18.94
CA LEU A 77 -12.88 -2.84 17.94
C LEU A 77 -14.03 -2.25 17.11
N ARG A 78 -15.02 -3.07 16.73
CA ARG A 78 -16.19 -2.61 15.97
C ARG A 78 -17.01 -1.61 16.78
N ALA A 79 -17.22 -1.85 18.07
CA ALA A 79 -17.92 -0.90 18.94
C ALA A 79 -17.19 0.46 18.98
N ALA A 80 -15.86 0.44 19.22
CA ALA A 80 -15.04 1.64 19.23
C ALA A 80 -15.01 2.37 17.87
N PHE A 81 -14.98 1.61 16.77
CA PHE A 81 -15.07 2.16 15.41
C PHE A 81 -16.39 2.90 15.18
N LEU A 82 -17.52 2.28 15.52
CA LEU A 82 -18.85 2.88 15.33
C LEU A 82 -19.05 4.11 16.23
N GLU A 83 -18.65 4.03 17.49
CA GLU A 83 -18.73 5.16 18.44
C GLU A 83 -17.89 6.36 17.98
N ALA A 84 -16.74 6.09 17.35
CA ALA A 84 -15.88 7.12 16.77
C ALA A 84 -16.38 7.69 15.43
N GLY A 85 -17.56 7.28 14.95
CA GLY A 85 -18.17 7.75 13.70
C GLY A 85 -17.74 6.97 12.45
N GLY A 86 -17.23 5.75 12.63
CA GLY A 86 -16.89 4.85 11.53
C GLY A 86 -18.11 4.40 10.73
N VAL A 87 -17.93 4.22 9.42
CA VAL A 87 -18.97 3.72 8.51
C VAL A 87 -18.65 2.29 8.12
N GLU A 88 -19.59 1.38 8.33
CA GLU A 88 -19.40 -0.03 7.95
C GLU A 88 -19.56 -0.24 6.44
N ASP A 89 -18.82 -1.20 5.93
CA ASP A 89 -18.91 -1.70 4.56
C ASP A 89 -18.70 -3.22 4.54
N ALA A 90 -18.73 -3.79 3.33
CA ALA A 90 -18.60 -5.22 3.12
C ALA A 90 -17.27 -5.81 3.61
N HIS A 91 -16.26 -5.01 3.96
CA HIS A 91 -14.93 -5.44 4.38
C HIS A 91 -14.51 -4.94 5.76
N THR A 92 -15.44 -4.37 6.55
CA THR A 92 -15.11 -3.82 7.88
C THR A 92 -14.38 -4.81 8.78
N ASP A 93 -14.76 -6.09 8.84
CA ASP A 93 -14.04 -7.04 9.71
C ASP A 93 -12.59 -7.27 9.29
N ILE A 94 -12.30 -7.27 7.98
CA ILE A 94 -10.94 -7.37 7.48
C ILE A 94 -10.17 -6.11 7.85
N TYR A 95 -10.78 -4.93 7.68
CA TYR A 95 -10.19 -3.67 8.11
C TYR A 95 -9.88 -3.66 9.62
N LEU A 96 -10.82 -4.09 10.47
CA LEU A 96 -10.64 -4.15 11.92
C LEU A 96 -9.55 -5.15 12.31
N LEU A 97 -9.46 -6.29 11.63
CA LEU A 97 -8.40 -7.29 11.88
C LEU A 97 -6.99 -6.70 11.72
N ARG A 98 -6.81 -5.72 10.82
CA ARG A 98 -5.51 -5.04 10.63
C ARG A 98 -5.02 -4.27 11.86
N TRP A 99 -5.90 -3.98 12.81
CA TRP A 99 -5.56 -3.32 14.09
C TRP A 99 -5.12 -4.31 15.17
N LEU A 100 -5.23 -5.61 14.91
CA LEU A 100 -4.86 -6.69 15.83
C LEU A 100 -3.52 -7.35 15.45
N THR A 101 -2.66 -6.66 14.69
CA THR A 101 -1.36 -7.19 14.28
C THR A 101 -0.46 -7.49 15.48
N ASP A 102 0.30 -8.57 15.40
CA ASP A 102 1.41 -8.91 16.30
C ASP A 102 1.05 -9.01 17.79
N GLY A 103 -0.14 -9.53 18.12
CA GLY A 103 -0.56 -9.75 19.50
C GLY A 103 -0.92 -8.46 20.24
N ALA A 104 -1.29 -7.42 19.51
CA ALA A 104 -1.78 -6.17 20.08
C ALA A 104 -2.91 -6.42 21.09
N ASN A 105 -2.84 -5.72 22.23
CA ASN A 105 -3.92 -5.75 23.22
C ASN A 105 -5.20 -5.17 22.59
N PRO A 106 -6.33 -5.90 22.59
CA PRO A 106 -7.56 -5.44 21.94
C PRO A 106 -8.10 -4.08 22.44
N ALA A 107 -7.93 -3.77 23.73
CA ALA A 107 -8.38 -2.49 24.28
C ALA A 107 -7.52 -1.33 23.74
N ALA A 108 -6.19 -1.48 23.75
CA ALA A 108 -5.28 -0.48 23.20
C ALA A 108 -5.45 -0.31 21.68
N ALA A 109 -5.72 -1.42 20.97
CA ALA A 109 -6.05 -1.40 19.56
C ALA A 109 -7.37 -0.65 19.29
N ALA A 110 -8.39 -0.86 20.12
CA ALA A 110 -9.66 -0.15 20.03
C ALA A 110 -9.52 1.37 20.27
N GLU A 111 -8.71 1.79 21.25
CA GLU A 111 -8.41 3.21 21.50
C GLU A 111 -7.70 3.86 20.31
N SER A 112 -6.67 3.20 19.78
CA SER A 112 -5.90 3.67 18.62
C SER A 112 -6.79 3.74 17.37
N LEU A 113 -7.62 2.72 17.16
CA LEU A 113 -8.62 2.67 16.09
C LEU A 113 -9.62 3.83 16.22
N ALA A 114 -10.11 4.14 17.41
CA ALA A 114 -11.04 5.25 17.62
C ALA A 114 -10.41 6.61 17.28
N VAL A 115 -9.13 6.82 17.63
CA VAL A 115 -8.36 8.02 17.24
C VAL A 115 -8.24 8.12 15.72
N ALA A 116 -7.83 7.03 15.08
CA ALA A 116 -7.69 6.98 13.62
C ALA A 116 -9.02 7.16 12.90
N THR A 117 -10.11 6.61 13.44
CA THR A 117 -11.46 6.72 12.88
C THR A 117 -11.94 8.16 12.88
N ARG A 118 -11.80 8.89 14.00
CA ARG A 118 -12.12 10.33 14.06
C ARG A 118 -11.28 11.15 13.10
N TRP A 119 -9.99 10.83 12.98
CA TRP A 119 -9.10 11.50 12.04
C TRP A 119 -9.52 11.22 10.58
N ARG A 120 -9.82 9.96 10.22
CA ARG A 120 -10.31 9.56 8.90
C ARG A 120 -11.64 10.22 8.56
N ALA A 121 -12.55 10.36 9.52
CA ALA A 121 -13.80 11.11 9.35
C ALA A 121 -13.51 12.57 8.98
N LYS A 122 -12.64 13.25 9.74
CA LYS A 122 -12.24 14.64 9.47
C LYS A 122 -11.60 14.80 8.08
N MET A 123 -10.84 13.81 7.62
CA MET A 123 -10.21 13.80 6.30
C MET A 123 -11.18 13.41 5.16
N GLY A 124 -12.47 13.15 5.43
CA GLY A 124 -13.45 12.71 4.43
C GLY A 124 -13.12 11.33 3.83
N ALA A 125 -12.39 10.49 4.56
CA ALA A 125 -11.82 9.26 4.05
C ALA A 125 -12.90 8.18 3.79
N PHE A 126 -13.98 8.17 4.58
CA PHE A 126 -15.11 7.26 4.39
C PHE A 126 -15.87 7.50 3.09
N GLU A 127 -16.01 8.76 2.65
CA GLU A 127 -16.62 9.06 1.35
C GLU A 127 -15.75 8.52 0.22
N VAL A 128 -14.42 8.76 0.29
CA VAL A 128 -13.48 8.23 -0.70
C VAL A 128 -13.53 6.71 -0.76
N ARG A 129 -13.54 6.03 0.39
CA ARG A 129 -13.64 4.58 0.47
C ARG A 129 -14.94 4.06 -0.14
N SER A 130 -16.07 4.69 0.17
CA SER A 130 -17.38 4.35 -0.42
C SER A 130 -17.35 4.46 -1.95
N ARG A 131 -16.82 5.57 -2.48
CA ARG A 131 -16.66 5.78 -3.93
C ARG A 131 -15.74 4.74 -4.57
N ALA A 132 -14.61 4.43 -3.94
CA ALA A 132 -13.69 3.41 -4.40
C ALA A 132 -14.39 2.04 -4.50
N LEU A 133 -15.09 1.62 -3.44
CA LEU A 133 -15.86 0.37 -3.41
C LEU A 133 -17.02 0.35 -4.41
N ALA A 134 -17.56 1.51 -4.78
CA ALA A 134 -18.56 1.66 -5.84
C ALA A 134 -17.96 1.61 -7.26
N GLY A 135 -16.65 1.42 -7.40
CA GLY A 135 -15.96 1.33 -8.69
C GLY A 135 -15.71 2.68 -9.36
N VAL A 136 -15.81 3.79 -8.62
CA VAL A 136 -15.42 5.10 -9.14
C VAL A 136 -13.91 5.09 -9.46
N PRO A 137 -13.48 5.51 -10.67
CA PRO A 137 -12.07 5.55 -11.01
C PRO A 137 -11.26 6.44 -10.05
N LEU A 138 -10.02 6.07 -9.77
CA LEU A 138 -9.14 6.75 -8.80
C LEU A 138 -9.02 8.26 -9.05
N MET A 139 -8.86 8.69 -10.31
CA MET A 139 -8.81 10.12 -10.64
C MET A 139 -10.06 10.91 -10.21
N ASN A 140 -11.18 10.20 -10.05
CA ASN A 140 -12.50 10.78 -9.79
C ASN A 140 -12.98 10.50 -8.36
N VAL A 141 -12.22 9.80 -7.49
CA VAL A 141 -12.66 9.59 -6.10
C VAL A 141 -12.52 10.82 -5.23
N ARG A 142 -11.62 11.74 -5.60
CA ARG A 142 -11.43 13.04 -4.93
C ARG A 142 -10.75 14.04 -5.85
N ASN A 143 -11.14 15.31 -5.74
CA ASN A 143 -10.48 16.42 -6.41
C ASN A 143 -8.98 16.49 -6.03
N GLY A 144 -8.09 16.60 -7.02
CA GLY A 144 -6.64 16.69 -6.81
C GLY A 144 -5.87 15.41 -7.13
N VAL A 145 -6.53 14.25 -7.19
CA VAL A 145 -5.88 12.98 -7.57
C VAL A 145 -5.37 13.04 -9.02
N ASP A 146 -6.17 13.58 -9.93
CA ASP A 146 -5.80 13.85 -11.32
C ASP A 146 -4.56 14.76 -11.44
N ARG A 147 -4.54 15.86 -10.68
CA ARG A 147 -3.43 16.83 -10.63
C ARG A 147 -2.15 16.20 -10.07
N LEU A 148 -2.26 15.35 -9.04
CA LEU A 148 -1.14 14.60 -8.50
C LEU A 148 -0.57 13.63 -9.54
N LEU A 149 -1.42 12.83 -10.19
CA LEU A 149 -1.00 11.86 -11.21
C LEU A 149 -0.43 12.55 -12.47
N GLY A 150 -0.81 13.80 -12.73
CA GLY A 150 -0.19 14.64 -13.75
C GLY A 150 1.16 15.25 -13.32
N ALA A 151 1.36 15.51 -12.03
CA ALA A 151 2.57 16.11 -11.50
C ALA A 151 3.67 15.09 -11.13
N MET A 152 3.32 13.83 -10.92
CA MET A 152 4.23 12.76 -10.50
C MET A 152 4.09 11.51 -11.38
N SER A 153 5.21 10.81 -11.59
CA SER A 153 5.20 9.54 -12.31
C SER A 153 4.81 8.38 -11.40
N ILE A 154 3.52 8.04 -11.41
CA ILE A 154 2.94 7.02 -10.54
C ILE A 154 2.09 6.06 -11.38
N LEU A 155 2.27 4.76 -11.16
CA LEU A 155 1.36 3.71 -11.62
C LEU A 155 0.65 3.10 -10.40
N PRO A 156 -0.56 3.57 -10.06
CA PRO A 156 -1.31 3.07 -8.91
C PRO A 156 -1.87 1.68 -9.17
N ALA A 157 -1.72 0.76 -8.20
CA ALA A 157 -2.27 -0.60 -8.24
C ALA A 157 -2.12 -1.30 -9.61
N HIS A 158 -0.97 -1.10 -10.27
CA HIS A 158 -0.74 -1.44 -11.67
C HIS A 158 -0.95 -2.93 -11.95
N ARG A 159 -0.33 -3.81 -11.16
CA ARG A 159 -0.50 -5.25 -11.26
C ARG A 159 -0.37 -5.83 -9.85
N SER A 160 0.15 -7.05 -9.75
CA SER A 160 0.36 -7.71 -8.47
C SER A 160 1.79 -8.16 -8.31
N THR A 161 2.28 -8.09 -7.09
CA THR A 161 3.49 -8.81 -6.67
C THR A 161 3.23 -10.31 -6.63
N ARG A 162 4.30 -11.11 -6.47
CA ARG A 162 4.20 -12.58 -6.45
C ARG A 162 3.31 -13.13 -5.32
N ASP A 163 3.17 -12.38 -4.22
CA ASP A 163 2.28 -12.70 -3.09
C ASP A 163 0.84 -12.16 -3.26
N GLY A 164 0.50 -11.59 -4.43
CA GLY A 164 -0.85 -11.12 -4.78
C GLY A 164 -1.17 -9.70 -4.31
N ALA A 165 -0.24 -9.01 -3.66
CA ALA A 165 -0.39 -7.63 -3.23
C ALA A 165 -0.47 -6.66 -4.42
N PRO A 166 -1.33 -5.63 -4.39
CA PRO A 166 -1.34 -4.60 -5.43
C PRO A 166 0.01 -3.88 -5.46
N LEU A 167 0.56 -3.78 -6.66
CA LEU A 167 1.87 -3.19 -6.92
C LEU A 167 1.70 -1.72 -7.34
N ASN A 168 2.18 -0.81 -6.51
CA ASN A 168 2.28 0.61 -6.81
C ASN A 168 3.70 0.94 -7.27
N ILE A 169 3.86 1.68 -8.37
CA ILE A 169 5.17 2.07 -8.89
C ILE A 169 5.28 3.60 -8.88
N VAL A 170 6.32 4.13 -8.25
CA VAL A 170 6.61 5.57 -8.20
C VAL A 170 8.00 5.81 -8.78
N VAL A 171 8.09 6.70 -9.77
CA VAL A 171 9.32 6.95 -10.53
C VAL A 171 9.77 8.39 -10.35
N HIS A 172 11.05 8.59 -10.01
CA HIS A 172 11.60 9.91 -9.68
C HIS A 172 12.52 10.51 -10.76
N ASP A 173 12.67 9.87 -11.91
CA ASP A 173 13.55 10.32 -12.99
C ASP A 173 13.20 11.70 -13.56
N ASP A 174 11.91 12.06 -13.55
CA ASP A 174 11.41 13.39 -13.91
C ASP A 174 10.79 14.15 -12.73
N PHE A 175 11.10 13.76 -11.49
CA PHE A 175 10.45 14.38 -10.34
C PHE A 175 10.87 15.84 -10.18
N ASP A 176 9.88 16.75 -10.20
CA ASP A 176 10.06 18.17 -9.93
C ASP A 176 9.11 18.60 -8.82
N PRO A 177 9.63 18.87 -7.60
CA PRO A 177 8.82 19.33 -6.48
C PRO A 177 7.98 20.56 -6.80
N SER A 178 8.47 21.44 -7.69
CA SER A 178 7.78 22.69 -8.05
C SER A 178 6.45 22.40 -8.72
N ARG A 179 6.38 21.36 -9.56
CA ARG A 179 5.13 20.92 -10.21
C ARG A 179 4.08 20.50 -9.20
N VAL A 180 4.48 19.74 -8.19
CA VAL A 180 3.56 19.31 -7.12
C VAL A 180 3.10 20.51 -6.30
N THR A 181 4.02 21.38 -5.89
CA THR A 181 3.67 22.56 -5.09
C THR A 181 2.85 23.61 -5.86
N ALA A 182 2.93 23.63 -7.19
CA ALA A 182 2.10 24.47 -8.05
C ALA A 182 0.71 23.84 -8.31
N ALA A 183 0.64 22.51 -8.38
CA ALA A 183 -0.59 21.78 -8.63
C ALA A 183 -1.47 21.65 -7.38
N LEU A 184 -0.86 21.50 -6.19
CA LEU A 184 -1.55 21.17 -4.94
C LEU A 184 -0.98 21.99 -3.77
N THR A 185 -1.87 22.59 -3.01
CA THR A 185 -1.56 23.10 -1.67
C THR A 185 -1.16 21.95 -0.72
N PRO A 186 -0.49 22.23 0.41
CA PRO A 186 -0.18 21.21 1.42
C PRO A 186 -1.40 20.38 1.85
N GLU A 187 -2.53 21.05 2.11
CA GLU A 187 -3.77 20.39 2.52
C GLU A 187 -4.37 19.52 1.40
N GLU A 188 -4.45 20.04 0.17
CA GLU A 188 -4.91 19.24 -0.97
C GLU A 188 -4.00 18.02 -1.20
N PHE A 189 -2.69 18.17 -1.05
CA PHE A 189 -1.75 17.07 -1.18
C PHE A 189 -1.97 16.00 -0.11
N LEU A 190 -2.16 16.40 1.15
CA LEU A 190 -2.50 15.48 2.24
C LEU A 190 -3.82 14.73 1.95
N LEU A 191 -4.88 15.46 1.59
CA LEU A 191 -6.19 14.86 1.28
C LEU A 191 -6.14 13.94 0.06
N THR A 192 -5.27 14.24 -0.91
CA THR A 192 -5.00 13.39 -2.07
C THR A 192 -4.23 12.13 -1.69
N MET A 193 -3.21 12.23 -0.83
CA MET A 193 -2.53 11.03 -0.29
C MET A 193 -3.50 10.15 0.50
N VAL A 194 -4.38 10.74 1.30
CA VAL A 194 -5.45 10.00 1.99
C VAL A 194 -6.33 9.29 0.98
N ALA A 195 -6.70 9.94 -0.12
CA ALA A 195 -7.51 9.29 -1.15
C ALA A 195 -6.80 8.10 -1.81
N MET A 196 -5.50 8.23 -2.10
CA MET A 196 -4.67 7.13 -2.62
C MET A 196 -4.61 5.94 -1.65
N LEU A 197 -4.51 6.21 -0.34
CA LEU A 197 -4.49 5.17 0.69
C LEU A 197 -5.85 4.50 0.86
N GLU A 198 -6.95 5.26 0.86
CA GLU A 198 -8.31 4.69 0.94
C GLU A 198 -8.65 3.82 -0.27
N TYR A 199 -8.23 4.26 -1.46
CA TYR A 199 -8.41 3.48 -2.68
C TYR A 199 -7.61 2.17 -2.64
N ASN A 200 -6.35 2.24 -2.21
CA ASN A 200 -5.55 1.03 -1.99
C ASN A 200 -6.13 0.14 -0.89
N LEU A 201 -6.63 0.71 0.21
CA LEU A 201 -7.26 -0.01 1.31
C LEU A 201 -8.48 -0.81 0.80
N ALA A 202 -9.33 -0.19 -0.01
CA ALA A 202 -10.46 -0.88 -0.65
C ALA A 202 -9.99 -2.07 -1.51
N ILE A 203 -8.95 -1.88 -2.34
CA ILE A 203 -8.39 -2.96 -3.16
C ILE A 203 -7.80 -4.08 -2.30
N VAL A 204 -6.97 -3.78 -1.29
CA VAL A 204 -6.33 -4.82 -0.49
C VAL A 204 -7.34 -5.59 0.36
N ASP A 205 -8.40 -4.93 0.85
CA ASP A 205 -9.44 -5.60 1.62
C ASP A 205 -10.29 -6.52 0.74
N ALA A 206 -10.67 -6.06 -0.46
CA ALA A 206 -11.37 -6.88 -1.44
C ALA A 206 -10.52 -8.09 -1.89
N ARG A 207 -9.22 -7.88 -2.15
CA ARG A 207 -8.27 -8.97 -2.47
C ARG A 207 -8.06 -9.91 -1.29
N SER A 208 -8.06 -9.39 -0.06
CA SER A 208 -7.95 -10.24 1.13
C SER A 208 -9.16 -11.17 1.26
N ALA A 209 -10.37 -10.62 1.04
CA ALA A 209 -11.59 -11.40 1.00
C ALA A 209 -11.55 -12.45 -0.12
N ALA A 210 -11.07 -12.11 -1.31
CA ALA A 210 -11.03 -13.02 -2.46
C ALA A 210 -9.99 -14.14 -2.31
N THR A 211 -8.83 -13.85 -1.74
CA THR A 211 -7.70 -14.80 -1.62
C THR A 211 -7.72 -15.60 -0.32
N GLY A 212 -8.52 -15.18 0.67
CA GLY A 212 -8.55 -15.81 1.99
C GLY A 212 -7.26 -15.60 2.80
N ARG A 213 -6.46 -14.58 2.46
CA ARG A 213 -5.23 -14.17 3.15
C ARG A 213 -5.27 -12.67 3.39
N LEU A 214 -4.66 -12.19 4.48
CA LEU A 214 -4.57 -10.75 4.70
C LEU A 214 -3.51 -10.14 3.76
N ILE A 215 -3.97 -9.43 2.74
CA ILE A 215 -3.13 -8.79 1.72
C ILE A 215 -2.75 -7.37 2.16
N ARG A 216 -1.53 -6.96 1.81
CA ARG A 216 -0.96 -5.61 2.00
C ARG A 216 -0.67 -4.99 0.64
N MET A 217 -0.40 -3.68 0.54
CA MET A 217 0.03 -3.06 -0.72
C MET A 217 1.56 -2.95 -0.79
N SER A 218 2.14 -3.16 -1.98
CA SER A 218 3.59 -3.11 -2.17
C SER A 218 3.99 -1.96 -3.09
N PHE A 219 5.21 -1.46 -2.91
CA PHE A 219 5.75 -0.33 -3.66
C PHE A 219 7.07 -0.67 -4.34
N VAL A 220 7.22 -0.21 -5.58
CA VAL A 220 8.52 0.05 -6.21
C VAL A 220 8.72 1.55 -6.23
N MET A 221 9.80 2.02 -5.61
CA MET A 221 10.21 3.42 -5.64
C MET A 221 11.52 3.53 -6.40
N ASP A 222 11.44 4.04 -7.62
CA ASP A 222 12.60 4.17 -8.50
C ASP A 222 13.24 5.54 -8.34
N PHE A 223 14.51 5.54 -7.94
CA PHE A 223 15.31 6.73 -7.68
C PHE A 223 16.35 7.00 -8.77
N GLU A 224 16.26 6.34 -9.92
CA GLU A 224 17.05 6.75 -11.08
C GLU A 224 16.80 8.23 -11.39
N GLY A 225 17.86 8.99 -11.68
CA GLY A 225 17.77 10.43 -11.93
C GLY A 225 17.66 11.30 -10.67
N LEU A 226 17.60 10.72 -9.46
CA LEU A 226 17.54 11.49 -8.21
C LEU A 226 18.73 12.45 -8.09
N SER A 227 18.44 13.74 -7.92
CA SER A 227 19.45 14.80 -7.82
C SER A 227 19.11 15.81 -6.72
N TYR A 228 20.08 16.63 -6.32
CA TYR A 228 19.89 17.67 -5.30
C TYR A 228 18.76 18.66 -5.62
N ARG A 229 18.47 18.90 -6.91
CA ARG A 229 17.38 19.81 -7.34
C ARG A 229 16.01 19.31 -6.90
N MET A 230 15.88 18.01 -6.69
CA MET A 230 14.65 17.35 -6.24
C MET A 230 14.46 17.45 -4.72
N ILE A 231 15.51 17.80 -3.96
CA ILE A 231 15.47 17.96 -2.50
C ILE A 231 15.04 19.39 -2.17
N SER A 232 13.74 19.65 -2.28
CA SER A 232 13.14 20.94 -1.93
C SER A 232 12.67 20.95 -0.48
N MET A 233 13.30 21.77 0.38
CA MET A 233 12.87 21.89 1.78
C MET A 233 11.43 22.38 1.92
N ARG A 234 10.96 23.26 1.01
CA ARG A 234 9.57 23.73 0.98
C ARG A 234 8.61 22.56 0.76
N PHE A 235 8.90 21.70 -0.21
CA PHE A 235 8.08 20.52 -0.48
C PHE A 235 8.19 19.49 0.66
N LEU A 236 9.39 19.27 1.20
CA LEU A 236 9.61 18.31 2.27
C LEU A 236 8.87 18.70 3.57
N THR A 237 8.94 19.96 3.99
CA THR A 237 8.30 20.41 5.23
C THR A 237 6.83 20.76 5.07
N GLY A 238 6.45 21.29 3.90
CA GLY A 238 5.07 21.68 3.59
C GLY A 238 4.19 20.49 3.26
N HIS A 239 4.65 19.59 2.38
CA HIS A 239 3.82 18.53 1.81
C HIS A 239 4.20 17.17 2.40
N VAL A 240 5.45 16.75 2.24
CA VAL A 240 5.87 15.37 2.59
C VAL A 240 5.71 15.11 4.09
N LYS A 241 6.17 16.02 4.95
CA LYS A 241 6.09 15.85 6.41
C LYS A 241 4.66 15.60 6.91
N GLN A 242 3.63 16.17 6.27
CA GLN A 242 2.23 15.97 6.65
C GLN A 242 1.73 14.55 6.33
N THR A 243 2.37 13.89 5.38
CA THR A 243 1.99 12.56 4.87
C THR A 243 2.81 11.44 5.51
N LEU A 244 3.94 11.79 6.13
CA LEU A 244 4.74 10.86 6.91
C LEU A 244 4.05 10.64 8.27
N GLY A 245 3.87 9.38 8.65
CA GLY A 245 3.07 8.98 9.81
C GLY A 245 1.62 8.63 9.48
N LEU A 246 1.18 8.78 8.22
CA LEU A 246 -0.14 8.30 7.79
C LEU A 246 -0.34 6.81 8.05
N ASP A 247 0.72 6.03 8.01
CA ASP A 247 0.72 4.60 8.32
C ASP A 247 0.17 4.26 9.72
N SER A 248 0.30 5.18 10.69
CA SER A 248 -0.33 5.01 12.02
C SER A 248 -1.87 4.97 11.98
N TYR A 249 -2.47 5.58 10.95
CA TYR A 249 -3.92 5.54 10.70
C TYR A 249 -4.35 4.37 9.80
N TYR A 250 -3.39 3.66 9.22
CA TYR A 250 -3.61 2.53 8.32
C TYR A 250 -2.69 1.34 8.69
N PRO A 251 -2.78 0.83 9.93
CA PRO A 251 -1.95 -0.29 10.35
C PRO A 251 -2.18 -1.51 9.45
N GLY A 252 -1.12 -2.28 9.24
CA GLY A 252 -1.19 -3.50 8.42
C GLY A 252 -1.54 -3.27 6.94
N LEU A 253 -1.53 -2.03 6.43
CA LEU A 253 -1.77 -1.73 5.01
C LEU A 253 -0.49 -1.89 4.17
N PHE A 254 0.66 -1.42 4.66
CA PHE A 254 1.90 -1.38 3.90
C PHE A 254 2.62 -2.74 3.92
N GLY A 255 3.02 -3.22 2.74
CA GLY A 255 3.78 -4.45 2.50
C GLY A 255 5.25 -4.14 2.23
N ALA A 256 5.82 -4.68 1.16
CA ALA A 256 7.20 -4.41 0.79
C ALA A 256 7.35 -3.03 0.13
N ILE A 257 8.36 -2.26 0.53
CA ILE A 257 8.73 -0.99 -0.13
C ILE A 257 10.13 -1.16 -0.73
N VAL A 258 10.20 -1.44 -2.02
CA VAL A 258 11.45 -1.72 -2.73
C VAL A 258 11.95 -0.46 -3.42
N CYS A 259 12.97 0.17 -2.84
CA CYS A 259 13.67 1.30 -3.44
C CYS A 259 14.71 0.76 -4.42
N VAL A 260 14.62 1.14 -5.69
CA VAL A 260 15.51 0.67 -6.77
C VAL A 260 16.26 1.84 -7.40
N ASN A 261 17.37 1.51 -8.07
CA ASN A 261 18.28 2.46 -8.69
C ASN A 261 18.70 3.60 -7.76
N ALA A 262 18.84 3.32 -6.45
CA ALA A 262 19.16 4.35 -5.47
C ALA A 262 20.60 4.85 -5.65
N PRO A 263 20.82 6.12 -6.06
CA PRO A 263 22.16 6.66 -6.18
C PRO A 263 22.73 6.99 -4.78
N GLY A 264 24.03 7.25 -4.68
CA GLY A 264 24.67 7.60 -3.39
C GLY A 264 23.98 8.76 -2.65
N ILE A 265 23.41 9.72 -3.40
CA ILE A 265 22.67 10.86 -2.84
C ILE A 265 21.35 10.48 -2.14
N PHE A 266 20.77 9.31 -2.44
CA PHE A 266 19.59 8.80 -1.75
C PHE A 266 19.79 8.76 -0.24
N SER A 267 20.98 8.37 0.21
CA SER A 267 21.32 8.28 1.64
C SER A 267 21.17 9.63 2.37
N MET A 268 21.38 10.75 1.67
CA MET A 268 21.20 12.09 2.24
C MET A 268 19.72 12.41 2.40
N GLY A 269 18.92 12.23 1.34
CA GLY A 269 17.47 12.45 1.37
C GLY A 269 16.80 11.56 2.42
N TYR A 270 17.18 10.29 2.49
CA TYR A 270 16.67 9.35 3.48
C TYR A 270 16.97 9.80 4.91
N LYS A 271 18.17 10.32 5.20
CA LYS A 271 18.50 10.86 6.54
C LYS A 271 17.59 12.02 6.96
N ILE A 272 17.13 12.84 6.01
CA ILE A 272 16.23 13.97 6.28
C ILE A 272 14.82 13.48 6.64
N VAL A 273 14.28 12.51 5.91
CA VAL A 273 12.90 12.03 6.11
C VAL A 273 12.78 10.93 7.17
N LYS A 274 13.86 10.18 7.44
CA LYS A 274 13.88 9.05 8.38
C LYS A 274 13.31 9.37 9.78
N PRO A 275 13.54 10.55 10.39
CA PRO A 275 12.96 10.87 11.70
C PRO A 275 11.42 10.95 11.70
N TRP A 276 10.80 11.10 10.54
CA TRP A 276 9.34 11.19 10.39
C TRP A 276 8.73 9.84 9.96
N LEU A 277 9.53 8.82 9.66
CA LEU A 277 9.06 7.48 9.34
C LEU A 277 8.86 6.67 10.61
N SER A 278 7.75 5.93 10.67
CA SER A 278 7.52 4.95 11.72
C SER A 278 8.53 3.80 11.67
N GLU A 279 8.61 3.01 12.73
CA GLU A 279 9.41 1.79 12.74
C GLU A 279 8.92 0.78 11.70
N ASP A 280 7.61 0.56 11.61
CA ASP A 280 6.99 -0.35 10.65
C ASP A 280 7.40 -0.04 9.20
N ILE A 281 7.31 1.23 8.78
CA ILE A 281 7.71 1.63 7.43
C ILE A 281 9.22 1.48 7.23
N ARG A 282 10.05 1.82 8.23
CA ARG A 282 11.51 1.67 8.12
C ARG A 282 11.93 0.21 7.94
N ASP A 283 11.23 -0.73 8.56
CA ASP A 283 11.50 -2.16 8.43
C ASP A 283 11.03 -2.75 7.09
N ARG A 284 10.07 -2.10 6.44
CA ARG A 284 9.56 -2.48 5.11
C ARG A 284 10.41 -1.97 3.95
N ILE A 285 11.24 -0.96 4.18
CA ILE A 285 12.08 -0.33 3.15
C ILE A 285 13.31 -1.20 2.84
N CYS A 286 13.39 -1.66 1.60
CA CYS A 286 14.56 -2.34 1.05
C CYS A 286 15.23 -1.45 -0.01
N VAL A 287 16.47 -1.00 0.25
CA VAL A 287 17.20 -0.08 -0.65
C VAL A 287 18.20 -0.85 -1.49
N ASN A 288 18.09 -0.70 -2.81
CA ASN A 288 18.91 -1.39 -3.80
C ASN A 288 19.62 -0.39 -4.71
N ALA A 289 20.92 -0.61 -4.92
CA ALA A 289 21.69 0.14 -5.90
C ALA A 289 21.28 -0.24 -7.33
N SER A 290 21.70 0.54 -8.32
CA SER A 290 21.45 0.27 -9.74
C SER A 290 22.07 -1.06 -10.21
N GLY A 291 21.59 -1.56 -11.35
CA GLY A 291 22.12 -2.78 -11.97
C GLY A 291 21.62 -4.06 -11.30
N ALA A 292 22.52 -5.01 -11.03
CA ALA A 292 22.16 -6.36 -10.59
C ALA A 292 21.34 -6.40 -9.29
N SER A 293 21.62 -5.51 -8.32
CA SER A 293 20.85 -5.43 -7.08
C SER A 293 19.39 -5.01 -7.31
N THR A 294 19.16 -4.06 -8.22
CA THR A 294 17.81 -3.66 -8.64
C THR A 294 17.10 -4.80 -9.37
N ALA A 295 17.75 -5.45 -10.33
CA ALA A 295 17.16 -6.56 -11.07
C ALA A 295 16.73 -7.71 -10.14
N ALA A 296 17.60 -8.11 -9.21
CA ALA A 296 17.29 -9.16 -8.24
C ALA A 296 16.14 -8.78 -7.29
N ALA A 297 16.10 -7.52 -6.83
CA ALA A 297 15.03 -7.06 -5.95
C ALA A 297 13.66 -7.03 -6.64
N LEU A 298 13.63 -6.60 -7.91
CA LEU A 298 12.41 -6.58 -8.72
C LEU A 298 11.93 -7.99 -9.06
N ASP A 299 12.83 -8.90 -9.45
CA ASP A 299 12.47 -10.30 -9.74
C ASP A 299 11.92 -11.02 -8.51
N LYS A 300 12.49 -10.75 -7.32
CA LYS A 300 11.96 -11.28 -6.06
C LYS A 300 10.56 -10.75 -5.75
N LEU A 301 10.28 -9.49 -6.09
CA LEU A 301 9.02 -8.82 -5.75
C LEU A 301 7.87 -9.23 -6.67
N ALA A 302 8.08 -9.22 -7.99
CA ALA A 302 7.01 -9.33 -8.98
C ALA A 302 7.45 -10.19 -10.17
N SER A 303 6.49 -10.86 -10.81
CA SER A 303 6.75 -11.55 -12.08
C SER A 303 7.01 -10.53 -13.20
N PRO A 304 7.74 -10.91 -14.27
CA PRO A 304 8.03 -10.01 -15.38
C PRO A 304 6.76 -9.37 -16.00
N GLU A 305 5.65 -10.10 -16.07
CA GLU A 305 4.37 -9.62 -16.63
C GLU A 305 3.69 -8.54 -15.77
N SER A 306 4.07 -8.41 -14.50
CA SER A 306 3.56 -7.39 -13.58
C SER A 306 4.34 -6.07 -13.67
N LEU A 307 5.56 -6.11 -14.21
CA LEU A 307 6.45 -4.97 -14.30
C LEU A 307 6.46 -4.38 -15.73
N PRO A 308 6.43 -3.05 -15.87
CA PRO A 308 6.65 -2.41 -17.15
C PRO A 308 8.02 -2.78 -17.75
N ALA A 309 8.15 -2.76 -19.07
CA ALA A 309 9.42 -3.03 -19.75
C ALA A 309 10.56 -2.10 -19.30
N ALA A 310 10.25 -0.87 -18.90
CA ALA A 310 11.22 0.08 -18.32
C ALA A 310 11.88 -0.42 -17.01
N PHE A 311 11.31 -1.45 -16.37
CA PHE A 311 11.81 -2.10 -15.16
C PHE A 311 12.36 -3.51 -15.42
N GLY A 312 12.60 -3.87 -16.70
CA GLY A 312 13.06 -5.21 -17.09
C GLY A 312 11.94 -6.26 -17.13
N GLY A 313 10.67 -5.84 -17.05
CA GLY A 313 9.51 -6.72 -17.20
C GLY A 313 9.07 -6.92 -18.66
N SER A 314 7.97 -7.65 -18.83
CA SER A 314 7.35 -7.93 -20.14
C SER A 314 6.03 -7.18 -20.35
N CYS A 315 5.56 -6.37 -19.38
CA CYS A 315 4.36 -5.56 -19.55
C CYS A 315 4.67 -4.33 -20.42
N VAL A 316 4.51 -4.47 -21.74
CA VAL A 316 4.87 -3.41 -22.72
C VAL A 316 3.78 -2.33 -22.88
N LYS A 317 2.53 -2.65 -22.56
CA LYS A 317 1.40 -1.72 -22.66
C LYS A 317 0.69 -1.61 -21.32
N CYS A 318 0.17 -0.43 -21.01
CA CYS A 318 -0.69 -0.23 -19.85
C CYS A 318 -1.96 -1.08 -20.02
N PRO A 319 -2.24 -1.99 -19.08
CA PRO A 319 -3.42 -2.85 -19.17
C PRO A 319 -4.73 -2.05 -19.10
N GLN A 320 -5.75 -2.52 -19.82
CA GLN A 320 -7.07 -1.87 -19.84
C GLN A 320 -7.69 -1.78 -18.44
N ASP A 321 -7.64 -2.86 -17.66
CA ASP A 321 -8.21 -2.92 -16.31
C ASP A 321 -7.57 -1.90 -15.36
N VAL A 322 -6.27 -1.63 -15.55
CA VAL A 322 -5.54 -0.57 -14.82
C VAL A 322 -5.98 0.80 -15.29
N GLY A 323 -6.05 0.99 -16.61
CA GLY A 323 -6.50 2.25 -17.20
C GLY A 323 -7.92 2.63 -16.76
N ASP A 324 -8.83 1.66 -16.68
CA ASP A 324 -10.19 1.85 -16.20
C ASP A 324 -10.23 2.17 -14.71
N ALA A 325 -9.52 1.38 -13.89
CA ALA A 325 -9.47 1.59 -12.43
C ALA A 325 -8.87 2.95 -12.06
N VAL A 326 -7.81 3.38 -12.76
CA VAL A 326 -7.21 4.69 -12.52
C VAL A 326 -8.08 5.82 -13.10
N GLY A 327 -8.75 5.56 -14.22
CA GLY A 327 -9.54 6.54 -14.97
C GLY A 327 -8.83 7.10 -16.19
N TRP A 328 -7.65 6.58 -16.54
CA TRP A 328 -6.92 6.96 -17.75
C TRP A 328 -7.70 6.63 -19.02
N SER A 329 -8.45 5.52 -19.07
CA SER A 329 -9.24 5.18 -20.25
C SER A 329 -10.34 6.20 -20.60
N LEU A 330 -10.74 7.02 -19.62
CA LEU A 330 -11.70 8.13 -19.77
C LEU A 330 -11.03 9.46 -20.17
N THR A 331 -9.70 9.52 -20.15
CA THR A 331 -8.95 10.73 -20.52
C THR A 331 -8.58 10.73 -22.00
N SER A 332 -8.51 11.94 -22.59
CA SER A 332 -8.14 12.10 -24.00
C SER A 332 -6.77 11.49 -24.28
N GLN A 333 -6.57 10.97 -25.50
CA GLN A 333 -5.28 10.45 -25.93
C GLN A 333 -4.16 11.47 -25.75
N GLN A 334 -4.39 12.74 -26.13
CA GLN A 334 -3.42 13.82 -25.97
C GLN A 334 -3.02 14.02 -24.50
N SER A 335 -3.97 14.02 -23.57
CA SER A 335 -3.68 14.15 -22.13
C SER A 335 -2.81 12.99 -21.64
N ARG A 336 -3.05 11.77 -22.11
CA ARG A 336 -2.26 10.58 -21.73
C ARG A 336 -0.86 10.56 -22.33
N GLU A 337 -0.68 11.10 -23.53
CA GLU A 337 0.63 11.27 -24.14
C GLU A 337 1.51 12.26 -23.36
N MET A 338 0.88 13.23 -22.69
CA MET A 338 1.58 14.19 -21.82
C MET A 338 1.94 13.59 -20.45
N LEU A 339 1.22 12.56 -19.99
CA LEU A 339 1.59 11.86 -18.75
C LEU A 339 2.95 11.19 -18.90
N HIS A 340 3.82 11.42 -17.92
CA HIS A 340 5.16 10.83 -17.86
C HIS A 340 6.05 11.17 -19.07
N ALA A 341 5.76 12.24 -19.82
CA ALA A 341 6.41 12.54 -21.09
C ALA A 341 7.95 12.69 -21.02
N ARG A 342 8.50 13.00 -19.84
CA ARG A 342 9.94 13.15 -19.57
C ARG A 342 10.51 12.02 -18.71
N SER A 343 9.71 11.00 -18.40
CA SER A 343 10.10 9.82 -17.61
C SER A 343 10.33 8.62 -18.52
N LYS A 344 11.00 7.57 -18.02
CA LYS A 344 11.11 6.26 -18.68
C LYS A 344 9.76 5.58 -18.91
N LEU A 345 8.71 6.05 -18.23
CA LEU A 345 7.32 5.64 -18.45
C LEU A 345 6.63 6.37 -19.62
N ARG A 346 7.35 7.20 -20.38
CA ARG A 346 6.81 7.92 -21.54
C ARG A 346 6.07 6.99 -22.48
N GLY A 347 4.84 7.37 -22.84
CA GLY A 347 4.00 6.61 -23.77
C GLY A 347 3.38 5.34 -23.19
N TYR A 348 3.77 4.92 -21.98
CA TYR A 348 3.23 3.73 -21.35
C TYR A 348 1.73 3.87 -21.08
N VAL A 349 1.31 4.96 -20.44
CA VAL A 349 -0.11 5.24 -20.15
C VAL A 349 -0.90 5.56 -21.43
N ALA A 350 -0.27 6.21 -22.41
CA ALA A 350 -0.89 6.47 -23.72
C ALA A 350 -1.24 5.17 -24.47
N SER A 351 -0.53 4.07 -24.22
CA SER A 351 -0.83 2.76 -24.81
C SER A 351 -2.10 2.08 -24.27
N CYS A 352 -2.66 2.60 -23.17
CA CYS A 352 -3.96 2.15 -22.67
C CYS A 352 -5.03 2.37 -23.77
N PRO A 353 -5.89 1.39 -24.07
CA PRO A 353 -7.01 1.64 -24.96
C PRO A 353 -7.96 2.70 -24.37
N GLN A 354 -8.42 3.62 -25.21
CA GLN A 354 -9.41 4.61 -24.81
C GLN A 354 -10.78 3.94 -24.77
N GLN A 355 -11.56 4.19 -23.72
CA GLN A 355 -12.95 3.81 -23.74
C GLN A 355 -13.67 4.68 -24.78
N ARG A 356 -14.30 4.06 -25.78
CA ARG A 356 -15.22 4.80 -26.66
C ARG A 356 -16.40 5.22 -25.79
N VAL A 357 -16.42 6.48 -25.40
CA VAL A 357 -17.65 7.10 -24.91
C VAL A 357 -18.55 7.16 -26.14
N SER A 358 -19.46 6.18 -26.28
CA SER A 358 -20.63 6.39 -27.14
C SER A 358 -21.24 7.70 -26.67
N ALA A 359 -21.39 8.67 -27.58
CA ALA A 359 -22.03 9.94 -27.31
C ALA A 359 -23.26 9.68 -26.42
N VAL A 360 -23.33 10.42 -25.31
CA VAL A 360 -24.40 10.36 -24.30
C VAL A 360 -25.72 10.00 -24.97
N ALA A 361 -26.13 8.73 -24.84
CA ALA A 361 -27.50 8.38 -25.11
C ALA A 361 -28.30 9.04 -23.99
N GLU A 362 -29.19 9.97 -24.36
CA GLU A 362 -30.29 10.38 -23.50
C GLU A 362 -30.87 9.14 -22.83
N VAL A 363 -31.05 9.21 -21.51
CA VAL A 363 -31.61 8.14 -20.69
C VAL A 363 -32.93 7.68 -21.32
N PRO A 364 -33.03 6.47 -21.89
CA PRO A 364 -34.30 5.96 -22.36
C PRO A 364 -35.07 5.43 -21.14
N THR A 365 -36.34 5.79 -21.06
CA THR A 365 -37.34 5.13 -20.21
C THR A 365 -37.37 3.61 -20.47
N PRO A 366 -37.68 2.79 -19.44
CA PRO A 366 -37.42 1.36 -19.49
C PRO A 366 -38.45 0.65 -20.37
N THR A 367 -37.97 -0.23 -21.25
CA THR A 367 -38.79 -1.32 -21.81
C THR A 367 -37.92 -2.56 -22.01
N GLU A 368 -38.55 -3.72 -21.83
CA GLU A 368 -38.02 -5.05 -21.53
C GLU A 368 -37.06 -5.71 -22.54
N SER A 369 -36.10 -6.45 -21.96
CA SER A 369 -35.58 -7.77 -22.36
C SER A 369 -34.78 -7.97 -23.67
N LYS A 370 -33.49 -8.29 -23.55
CA LYS A 370 -32.95 -9.68 -23.58
C LYS A 370 -31.41 -9.70 -23.42
N VAL A 371 -30.96 -10.66 -22.61
CA VAL A 371 -29.58 -10.86 -22.14
C VAL A 371 -28.76 -11.68 -23.13
N VAL A 372 -27.52 -11.26 -23.39
CA VAL A 372 -26.42 -12.08 -23.92
C VAL A 372 -25.23 -11.88 -22.98
N GLU A 373 -24.78 -12.96 -22.33
CA GLU A 373 -23.67 -12.98 -21.36
C GLU A 373 -22.31 -13.29 -22.01
N GLN A 374 -21.25 -12.55 -21.61
CA GLN A 374 -19.89 -13.04 -21.30
C GLN A 374 -19.06 -11.90 -20.63
N PRO A 375 -17.99 -12.22 -19.87
CA PRO A 375 -17.89 -11.80 -18.46
C PRO A 375 -17.20 -10.45 -18.26
N ALA A 376 -17.76 -9.65 -17.36
CA ALA A 376 -17.11 -8.45 -16.83
C ALA A 376 -16.19 -8.84 -15.66
N ILE A 377 -14.90 -8.54 -15.78
CA ILE A 377 -14.00 -8.49 -14.61
C ILE A 377 -14.28 -7.15 -13.92
N SER A 378 -15.16 -7.18 -12.92
CA SER A 378 -15.30 -6.10 -11.96
C SER A 378 -14.25 -6.29 -10.87
N LEU A 379 -13.26 -5.38 -10.81
CA LEU A 379 -12.24 -5.39 -9.76
C LEU A 379 -12.85 -5.23 -8.35
N LEU A 380 -14.08 -4.75 -8.24
CA LEU A 380 -14.78 -4.43 -6.98
C LEU A 380 -16.29 -4.66 -7.10
N ALA A 381 -16.75 -5.79 -7.65
CA ALA A 381 -18.17 -6.11 -7.60
C ALA A 381 -18.61 -6.17 -6.13
N PRO A 382 -19.75 -5.57 -5.74
CA PRO A 382 -20.28 -5.78 -4.40
C PRO A 382 -20.55 -7.27 -4.24
N LEU A 383 -19.71 -7.95 -3.46
CA LEU A 383 -19.91 -9.34 -3.12
C LEU A 383 -21.28 -9.44 -2.43
N LYS A 384 -22.21 -10.21 -3.02
CA LYS A 384 -23.31 -10.82 -2.25
C LYS A 384 -22.68 -11.37 -0.97
N ARG A 385 -23.27 -11.07 0.21
CA ARG A 385 -22.73 -11.32 1.57
C ARG A 385 -21.40 -12.12 1.56
N PRO A 386 -20.25 -11.49 1.86
CA PRO A 386 -18.95 -12.13 1.75
C PRO A 386 -18.94 -13.50 2.42
N TRP A 387 -18.29 -14.51 1.81
CA TRP A 387 -18.26 -15.89 2.35
C TRP A 387 -17.80 -15.95 3.82
N TRP A 388 -16.96 -15.00 4.24
CA TRP A 388 -16.47 -14.89 5.62
C TRP A 388 -17.45 -14.18 6.56
N ALA A 389 -18.41 -13.39 6.07
CA ALA A 389 -19.37 -12.65 6.90
C ALA A 389 -20.29 -13.57 7.72
N ALA A 390 -20.55 -14.79 7.23
CA ALA A 390 -21.28 -15.82 7.98
C ALA A 390 -20.55 -16.26 9.27
N CYS A 391 -19.22 -16.10 9.33
CA CYS A 391 -18.42 -16.49 10.49
C CYS A 391 -18.63 -15.56 11.70
N LEU A 392 -19.01 -14.31 11.43
CA LEU A 392 -19.16 -13.25 12.43
C LEU A 392 -20.62 -12.84 12.62
N ALA A 393 -21.57 -13.68 12.20
CA ALA A 393 -23.00 -13.42 12.31
C ALA A 393 -23.36 -12.96 13.74
N ARG A 394 -24.10 -11.84 13.81
CA ARG A 394 -24.60 -11.27 15.06
C ARG A 394 -25.44 -12.34 15.78
N PRO A 395 -25.35 -12.47 17.12
CA PRO A 395 -26.41 -13.16 17.84
C PRO A 395 -27.75 -12.49 17.49
N ALA A 396 -28.77 -13.29 17.25
CA ALA A 396 -30.12 -12.80 16.99
C ALA A 396 -30.48 -11.76 18.07
N SER A 397 -31.07 -10.63 17.66
CA SER A 397 -31.60 -9.63 18.58
C SER A 397 -32.43 -10.31 19.68
N PRO A 398 -32.33 -9.87 20.94
CA PRO A 398 -33.09 -10.47 22.03
C PRO A 398 -34.59 -10.42 21.67
N PRO A 399 -35.38 -11.44 22.09
CA PRO A 399 -36.82 -11.43 21.83
C PRO A 399 -37.43 -10.13 22.37
N PRO A 400 -38.47 -9.58 21.72
CA PRO A 400 -39.11 -8.37 22.20
C PRO A 400 -39.55 -8.60 23.65
N SER A 401 -39.14 -7.69 24.54
CA SER A 401 -39.60 -7.67 25.92
C SER A 401 -41.13 -7.72 25.93
N PRO A 402 -41.76 -8.61 26.72
CA PRO A 402 -43.21 -8.57 26.87
C PRO A 402 -43.58 -7.20 27.42
N LEU A 403 -44.44 -6.50 26.67
CA LEU A 403 -45.03 -5.22 27.02
C LEU A 403 -45.52 -5.24 28.47
N SER A 404 -45.01 -4.31 29.27
CA SER A 404 -45.64 -3.91 30.53
C SER A 404 -46.59 -2.75 30.26
N ALA A 405 -47.87 -3.07 30.07
CA ALA A 405 -49.07 -2.35 30.53
C ALA A 405 -50.29 -2.86 29.75
#